data_AF-A0A5K1G9C5-F1
#
_entry.id   AF-A0A5K1G9C5-F1
#
_cell.length_a   1.000
_cell.length_b   1.000
_cell.length_c   1.000
_cell.angle_alpha   90.00
_cell.angle_beta   90.00
_cell.angle_gamma   90.00
#
_symmetry.space_group_name_H-M   'P 1'
#
loop_
_entity.id
_entity.type
_entity.pdbx_description
1 polymer ?
#
loop_
_entity_poly.entity_id
_entity_poly.type
_entity_poly.pdbx_seq_one_letter_code
_entity_poly.pdbx_strand_id
1 'polypeptide(L)' 'APKLNRAELETACEDFSNIIGTLPDCTIFKGTLSSGVEIAVTSAAATSTKDWSKCSELYFRKK' A
#
# COMPACT_ATOMS: atom_id res chain seq x y z
N ALA A 1 0.04 -12.65 7.41
CA ALA A 1 0.99 -11.53 7.32
C ALA A 1 0.95 -10.78 8.64
N PRO A 2 2.04 -10.15 9.08
CA PRO A 2 2.00 -9.26 10.24
C PRO A 2 0.95 -8.17 10.01
N LYS A 3 0.12 -7.90 11.02
CA LYS A 3 -0.78 -6.76 11.01
C LYS A 3 0.04 -5.52 11.34
N LEU A 4 0.38 -4.74 10.32
CA LEU A 4 0.94 -3.41 10.48
C LEU A 4 -0.19 -2.41 10.66
N ASN A 5 0.00 -1.46 11.56
CA ASN A 5 -0.96 -0.37 11.72
C ASN A 5 -0.65 0.79 10.76
N ARG A 6 -1.59 1.73 10.63
CA ARG A 6 -1.45 2.86 9.70
C ARG A 6 -0.27 3.77 10.04
N ALA A 7 -0.05 4.06 11.32
CA ALA A 7 1.03 4.95 11.77
C ALA A 7 2.42 4.35 11.49
N GLU A 8 2.55 3.01 11.63
CA GLU A 8 3.76 2.29 11.24
C GLU A 8 4.02 2.40 9.75
N LEU A 9 2.98 2.28 8.91
CA LEU A 9 3.12 2.41 7.45
C LEU A 9 3.43 3.85 7.03
N GLU A 10 2.82 4.85 7.65
CA GLU A 10 3.12 6.28 7.42
C GLU A 10 4.58 6.58 7.73
N THR A 11 5.06 6.14 8.90
CA THR A 11 6.48 6.33 9.29
C THR A 11 7.41 5.58 8.34
N ALA A 12 7.10 4.32 8.04
CA ALA A 12 7.93 3.48 7.18
C ALA A 12 8.02 4.01 5.75
N CYS A 13 6.96 4.62 5.23
CA CYS A 13 6.89 5.13 3.86
C CYS A 13 7.17 6.64 3.75
N GLU A 14 7.68 7.28 4.80
CA GLU A 14 7.96 8.72 4.84
C GLU A 14 6.72 9.54 4.39
N ASP A 15 5.58 9.30 5.05
CA ASP A 15 4.27 9.88 4.72
C ASP A 15 3.79 9.60 3.29
N PHE A 16 4.15 8.43 2.75
CA PHE A 16 3.85 8.01 1.38
C PHE A 16 4.43 8.95 0.31
N SER A 17 5.62 9.50 0.57
CA SER A 17 6.29 10.41 -0.37
C SER A 17 7.12 9.70 -1.43
N ASN A 18 7.66 8.51 -1.13
CA ASN A 18 8.57 7.78 -2.01
C ASN A 18 7.81 6.86 -2.99
N ILE A 19 7.30 7.43 -4.08
CA ILE A 19 6.54 6.70 -5.09
C ILE A 19 7.48 5.89 -5.98
N ILE A 20 7.30 4.57 -5.99
CA ILE A 20 8.01 3.66 -6.91
C ILE A 20 7.27 3.58 -8.25
N GLY A 21 5.95 3.70 -8.23
CA GLY A 21 5.15 3.68 -9.46
C GLY A 21 3.69 4.00 -9.22
N THR A 22 3.04 4.46 -10.28
CA THR A 22 1.61 4.76 -10.30
C THR A 22 0.97 3.94 -11.41
N LEU A 23 -0.05 3.18 -11.05
CA LEU A 23 -0.93 2.44 -11.93
C LEU A 23 -2.31 3.13 -11.95
N PRO A 24 -3.17 2.85 -12.93
CA PRO A 24 -4.50 3.46 -12.99
C PRO A 24 -5.34 3.26 -11.72
N ASP A 25 -5.18 2.10 -11.06
CA ASP A 25 -5.99 1.70 -9.91
C ASP A 25 -5.26 1.83 -8.57
N CYS A 26 -3.95 2.11 -8.57
CA CYS A 26 -3.17 2.15 -7.33
C CYS A 26 -1.83 2.90 -7.45
N THR A 27 -1.31 3.33 -6.31
CA THR A 27 0.03 3.90 -6.18
C THR A 27 0.88 3.00 -5.30
N ILE A 28 2.12 2.76 -5.71
CA ILE A 28 3.08 1.93 -4.99
C ILE A 28 4.14 2.83 -4.37
N PHE A 29 4.34 2.67 -3.06
CA PHE A 29 5.30 3.43 -2.26
C PHE A 29 6.40 2.53 -1.73
N LYS A 30 7.63 3.05 -1.72
CA LYS A 30 8.74 2.46 -0.98
C LYS A 30 8.56 2.76 0.49
N GLY A 31 8.80 1.76 1.33
CA GLY A 31 8.98 1.98 2.76
C GLY A 31 10.10 1.13 3.34
N THR A 32 10.53 1.50 4.54
CA THR A 32 11.48 0.71 5.35
C THR A 32 10.93 0.60 6.76
N LEU A 33 10.71 -0.62 7.23
CA LEU A 33 10.29 -0.86 8.61
C LEU A 33 11.41 -0.48 9.58
N SER A 34 11.05 -0.23 10.84
CA SER A 34 12.03 0.03 11.91
C SER A 34 13.03 -1.12 12.13
N SER A 35 12.70 -2.33 11.68
CA SER A 35 13.61 -3.48 11.63
C SER A 35 14.69 -3.39 10.54
N GLY A 36 14.63 -2.40 9.66
CA GLY A 36 15.49 -2.27 8.48
C GLY A 36 15.00 -3.05 7.26
N VAL A 37 13.86 -3.74 7.35
CA VAL A 37 13.28 -4.48 6.22
C VAL A 37 12.61 -3.51 5.25
N GLU A 38 13.02 -3.55 3.98
CA GLU A 38 12.37 -2.81 2.90
C GLU A 38 11.02 -3.42 2.54
N ILE A 39 10.03 -2.56 2.32
CA ILE A 39 8.66 -2.93 1.98
C ILE A 39 8.18 -2.12 0.76
N ALA A 40 7.24 -2.70 0.02
CA ALA A 40 6.48 -2.00 -1.01
C ALA A 40 5.01 -1.94 -0.59
N VAL A 41 4.48 -0.74 -0.42
CA VAL A 41 3.10 -0.51 0.03
C VAL A 41 2.27 -0.07 -1.15
N THR A 42 1.22 -0.81 -1.46
CA THR A 42 0.30 -0.45 -2.54
C THR A 42 -0.96 0.19 -1.94
N SER A 43 -1.24 1.43 -2.31
CA SER A 43 -2.48 2.13 -1.96
C SER A 43 -3.46 2.05 -3.11
N ALA A 44 -4.66 1.53 -2.86
CA ALA A 44 -5.73 1.55 -3.85
C ALA A 44 -6.25 2.98 -4.05
N ALA A 45 -6.42 3.40 -5.31
CA ALA A 45 -7.01 4.70 -5.64
C ALA A 45 -8.50 4.78 -5.29
N ALA A 46 -9.15 3.62 -5.24
CA ALA A 46 -10.55 3.51 -4.88
C ALA A 46 -10.79 3.76 -3.38
N THR A 47 -11.61 4.75 -3.08
CA THR A 47 -11.97 5.17 -1.71
C THR A 47 -12.93 4.21 -1.02
N SER A 48 -13.59 3.33 -1.78
CA SER A 48 -14.48 2.28 -1.29
C SER A 48 -14.22 0.97 -2.02
N THR A 49 -14.43 -0.15 -1.34
CA THR A 49 -14.33 -1.49 -1.94
C THR A 49 -15.34 -1.70 -3.06
N LYS A 50 -16.40 -0.88 -3.13
CA LYS A 50 -17.40 -0.91 -4.22
C LYS A 50 -16.84 -0.36 -5.54
N ASP A 51 -15.83 0.49 -5.47
CA ASP A 51 -15.21 1.13 -6.64
C ASP A 51 -13.99 0.33 -7.14
N TRP A 52 -13.76 -0.86 -6.60
CA TRP A 52 -12.64 -1.70 -6.99
C TRP A 52 -12.94 -2.37 -8.33
N SER A 53 -11.98 -2.29 -9.25
CA SER A 53 -11.99 -3.14 -10.43
C SER A 53 -11.89 -4.61 -10.00
N LYS A 54 -12.48 -5.53 -10.78
CA LYS A 54 -12.34 -6.99 -10.54
C LYS A 54 -10.87 -7.43 -10.45
N CYS A 55 -9.99 -6.72 -11.15
CA CYS A 55 -8.54 -6.91 -11.06
C CYS A 55 -7.99 -6.51 -9.69
N SER A 56 -8.34 -5.32 -9.18
CA SER A 56 -7.92 -4.85 -7.85
C SER A 56 -8.37 -5.80 -6.72
N GLU A 57 -9.57 -6.37 -6.82
CA GLU A 57 -10.05 -7.34 -5.83
C GLU A 57 -9.20 -8.63 -5.78
N LEU A 58 -8.67 -9.08 -6.93
CA LEU A 58 -7.77 -10.23 -6.99
C LEU A 58 -6.40 -9.94 -6.34
N TYR A 59 -5.86 -8.74 -6.53
CA TYR A 59 -4.53 -8.37 -6.01
C TYR A 59 -4.55 -8.02 -4.52
N PHE A 60 -5.64 -7.46 -4.01
CA PHE A 60 -5.75 -6.98 -2.63
C PHE A 60 -6.63 -7.85 -1.74
N ARG A 61 -6.85 -9.13 -2.10
CA ARG A 61 -7.70 -10.06 -1.35
C ARG A 61 -7.50 -9.91 0.16
N LYS A 62 -8.55 -9.49 0.87
CA LYS A 62 -8.62 -9.56 2.32
C LYS A 62 -8.30 -10.99 2.75
N LYS A 63 -7.18 -11.18 3.45
CA LYS A 63 -6.94 -12.35 4.29
C LYS A 63 -7.35 -12.03 5.72
#